data_AF-A0A4Q3Z2C2-F1
#
_entry.id   AF-A0A4Q3Z2C2-F1
#
_cell.length_a   1.000
_cell.length_b   1.000
_cell.length_c   1.000
_cell.angle_alpha   90.00
_cell.angle_beta   90.00
_cell.angle_gamma   90.00
#
_symmetry.space_group_name_H-M   'P 1'
#
loop_
_entity.id
_entity.type
_entity.pdbx_description
1 polymer ?
#
loop_
_entity_poly.entity_id
_entity_poly.type
_entity_poly.pdbx_seq_one_letter_code
_entity_poly.pdbx_strand_id
1 'polypeptide(L)'
;MPILRTSKFHHARTQYRADAGGFTLLRLTYGKNGGAIKTATAGDRGSNPAYPDRDRLISAMRTALNSMGIKAHVEIRRDSSLRLFGEISGEGSKTDFIDLLGKLVGVVGQVLGLQSPLRDRDRPGNRLSSIHS
;
A
#
# COMPACT_ATOMS: atom_id res chain seq x y z
N MET A 1 8.75 -2.07 3.12
CA MET A 1 7.61 -2.65 2.39
C MET A 1 7.95 -2.70 0.90
N PRO A 2 7.65 -3.78 0.17
CA PRO A 2 8.02 -3.88 -1.24
C PRO A 2 7.02 -3.16 -2.17
N ILE A 3 7.54 -2.33 -3.09
CA ILE A 3 6.81 -1.81 -4.26
C ILE A 3 7.22 -2.66 -5.46
N LEU A 4 6.26 -3.25 -6.17
CA LEU A 4 6.53 -4.15 -7.28
C LEU A 4 5.95 -3.57 -8.58
N ARG A 5 6.77 -3.49 -9.63
CA ARG A 5 6.33 -3.11 -10.98
C ARG A 5 5.53 -4.25 -11.60
N THR A 6 4.40 -3.96 -12.23
CA THR A 6 3.54 -4.98 -12.87
C THR A 6 3.38 -4.71 -14.37
N SER A 7 3.30 -5.78 -15.16
CA SER A 7 3.11 -5.74 -16.62
C SER A 7 1.81 -6.47 -16.98
N LYS A 8 0.67 -5.88 -16.63
CA LYS A 8 -0.64 -6.52 -16.89
C LYS A 8 -1.27 -6.16 -18.25
N PHE A 9 -0.76 -5.17 -18.98
CA PHE A 9 -1.30 -4.77 -20.28
C PHE A 9 -0.18 -4.42 -21.27
N HIS A 10 -0.20 -5.03 -22.46
CA HIS A 10 0.83 -4.91 -23.49
C HIS A 10 0.89 -3.53 -24.19
N HIS A 11 0.00 -2.58 -23.85
CA HIS A 11 -0.06 -1.26 -24.49
C HIS A 11 -0.22 -0.04 -23.56
N ALA A 12 -0.14 -0.19 -22.24
CA ALA A 12 -0.64 0.87 -21.35
C ALA A 12 0.21 1.07 -20.09
N ARG A 13 0.53 2.35 -19.82
CA ARG A 13 0.85 3.01 -18.52
C ARG A 13 1.66 2.18 -17.51
N THR A 14 2.76 2.72 -16.99
CA THR A 14 3.56 1.98 -16.01
C THR A 14 2.74 1.75 -14.74
N GLN A 15 2.55 0.48 -14.35
CA GLN A 15 1.79 0.11 -13.14
C GLN A 15 2.71 -0.41 -12.04
N TYR A 16 2.35 -0.07 -10.81
CA TYR A 16 3.01 -0.53 -9.60
C TYR A 16 1.96 -1.02 -8.61
N ARG A 17 2.33 -1.97 -7.77
CA ARG A 17 1.55 -2.39 -6.61
C ARG A 17 2.37 -2.25 -5.34
N ALA A 18 1.68 -2.04 -4.23
CA ALA A 18 2.27 -1.95 -2.91
C ALA A 18 1.49 -2.81 -1.92
N ASP A 19 2.26 -3.63 -1.20
CA ASP A 19 1.74 -4.73 -0.38
C ASP A 19 2.08 -4.52 1.11
N ALA A 20 1.18 -4.91 2.01
CA ALA A 20 1.39 -4.97 3.45
C ALA A 20 0.55 -6.07 4.09
N GLY A 21 1.08 -6.72 5.13
CA GLY A 21 0.41 -7.81 5.87
C GLY A 21 -0.04 -8.99 5.00
N GLY A 22 0.69 -9.29 3.91
CA GLY A 22 0.32 -10.36 2.97
C GLY A 22 -0.79 -9.98 1.97
N PHE A 23 -1.21 -8.72 1.93
CA PHE A 23 -2.22 -8.22 1.00
C PHE A 23 -1.65 -7.15 0.07
N THR A 24 -2.15 -7.12 -1.17
CA THR A 24 -2.02 -5.96 -2.03
C THR A 24 -3.01 -4.90 -1.54
N LEU A 25 -2.51 -3.72 -1.14
CA LEU A 25 -3.36 -2.64 -0.62
C LEU A 25 -3.57 -1.53 -1.65
N LEU A 26 -2.50 -1.09 -2.32
CA LEU A 26 -2.52 0.06 -3.20
C LEU A 26 -1.91 -0.27 -4.56
N ARG A 27 -2.38 0.43 -5.59
CA ARG A 27 -1.86 0.35 -6.96
C ARG A 27 -1.62 1.76 -7.49
N LEU A 28 -0.49 1.97 -8.15
CA LEU A 28 -0.19 3.19 -8.88
C LEU A 28 -0.26 2.91 -10.38
N THR A 29 -0.96 3.77 -11.12
CA THR A 29 -0.85 3.87 -12.57
C THR A 29 -0.23 5.21 -12.91
N TYR A 30 0.91 5.22 -13.60
CA TYR A 30 1.59 6.44 -14.03
C TYR A 30 1.52 6.61 -15.55
N GLY A 31 1.11 7.81 -15.99
CA GLY A 31 0.95 8.23 -17.37
C GLY A 31 2.03 9.24 -17.80
N LYS A 32 1.73 10.07 -18.81
CA LYS A 32 2.70 11.02 -19.37
C LYS A 32 3.03 12.17 -18.41
N ASN A 33 2.00 12.76 -17.77
CA ASN A 33 2.12 13.98 -16.96
C ASN A 33 1.73 13.80 -15.49
N GLY A 34 1.47 12.57 -15.04
CA GLY A 34 0.95 12.34 -13.69
C GLY A 34 0.55 10.90 -13.41
N GLY A 35 0.04 10.68 -12.21
CA GLY A 35 -0.28 9.35 -11.69
C GLY A 35 -1.61 9.30 -10.95
N ALA A 36 -2.10 8.07 -10.77
CA ALA A 36 -3.25 7.77 -9.94
C ALA A 36 -2.91 6.62 -9.00
N ILE A 37 -3.08 6.84 -7.69
CA ILE A 37 -2.97 5.81 -6.66
C ILE A 37 -4.37 5.38 -6.26
N LYS A 38 -4.63 4.08 -6.29
CA LYS A 38 -5.93 3.47 -6.04
C LYS A 38 -5.84 2.38 -5.00
N THR A 39 -6.91 2.17 -4.23
CA THR A 39 -7.06 0.96 -3.42
C THR A 39 -7.22 -0.26 -4.31
N ALA A 40 -6.54 -1.36 -3.99
CA ALA A 40 -6.57 -2.56 -4.80
C ALA A 40 -7.94 -3.27 -4.74
N THR A 41 -8.52 -3.59 -5.90
CA THR A 41 -9.78 -4.37 -5.98
C THR A 41 -9.56 -5.85 -6.31
N ALA A 42 -8.38 -6.19 -6.83
CA ALA A 42 -7.98 -7.53 -7.23
C ALA A 42 -6.49 -7.77 -6.99
N GLY A 43 -6.12 -9.03 -6.75
CA GLY A 43 -4.73 -9.48 -6.82
C GLY A 43 -4.27 -9.68 -8.27
N ASP A 44 -2.96 -9.77 -8.48
CA ASP A 44 -2.42 -10.35 -9.71
C ASP A 44 -2.28 -11.87 -9.55
N ARG A 45 -2.33 -12.61 -10.66
CA ARG A 45 -2.14 -14.07 -10.64
C ARG A 45 -0.75 -14.38 -10.05
N GLY A 46 -0.68 -15.25 -9.04
CA GLY A 46 0.56 -15.58 -8.35
C GLY A 46 1.13 -14.47 -7.44
N SER A 47 0.31 -13.50 -7.04
CA SER A 47 0.68 -12.44 -6.08
C SER A 47 -0.24 -12.42 -4.86
N ASN A 48 0.10 -11.57 -3.89
CA ASN A 48 -0.73 -11.33 -2.72
C ASN A 48 -2.18 -10.97 -3.13
N PRO A 49 -3.20 -11.54 -2.47
CA PRO A 49 -4.58 -11.18 -2.73
C PRO A 49 -4.81 -9.68 -2.43
N ALA A 50 -5.83 -9.08 -3.05
CA ALA A 50 -6.29 -7.78 -2.59
C ALA A 50 -6.89 -7.90 -1.18
N TYR A 51 -6.75 -6.86 -0.37
CA TYR A 51 -7.39 -6.83 0.94
C TYR A 51 -8.91 -6.98 0.81
N PRO A 52 -9.54 -7.87 1.60
CA PRO A 52 -10.92 -8.30 1.36
C PRO A 52 -11.96 -7.22 1.64
N ASP A 53 -11.75 -6.38 2.66
CA ASP A 53 -12.69 -5.34 3.07
C ASP A 53 -12.37 -4.01 2.40
N ARG A 54 -13.16 -3.70 1.36
CA ARG A 54 -12.92 -2.54 0.48
C ARG A 54 -13.24 -1.22 1.15
N ASP A 55 -14.35 -1.15 1.89
CA ASP A 55 -14.78 0.09 2.55
C ASP A 55 -13.81 0.46 3.66
N ARG A 56 -13.31 -0.53 4.39
CA ARG A 56 -12.25 -0.33 5.38
C ARG A 56 -10.93 0.09 4.74
N LEU A 57 -10.56 -0.48 3.60
CA LEU A 57 -9.35 -0.09 2.87
C LEU A 57 -9.43 1.37 2.35
N ILE A 58 -10.59 1.78 1.81
CA ILE A 58 -10.83 3.16 1.37
C ILE A 58 -10.76 4.12 2.55
N SER A 59 -11.37 3.76 3.67
CA SER A 59 -11.36 4.56 4.90
C SER A 59 -9.95 4.67 5.49
N ALA A 60 -9.17 3.59 5.44
CA ALA A 60 -7.77 3.60 5.88
C ALA A 60 -6.90 4.48 4.98
N MET A 61 -7.11 4.48 3.66
CA MET A 61 -6.42 5.38 2.73
C MET A 61 -6.71 6.86 3.06
N ARG A 62 -7.98 7.21 3.30
CA ARG A 62 -8.36 8.58 3.72
C ARG A 62 -7.70 8.99 5.03
N THR A 63 -7.74 8.10 6.03
CA THR A 63 -7.11 8.33 7.34
C THR A 63 -5.61 8.53 7.21
N ALA A 64 -4.95 7.69 6.40
CA ALA A 64 -3.52 7.77 6.15
C ALA A 64 -3.14 9.11 5.50
N LEU A 65 -3.85 9.53 4.43
CA LEU A 65 -3.62 10.82 3.78
C LEU A 65 -3.75 12.00 4.75
N ASN A 66 -4.80 11.99 5.58
CA ASN A 66 -5.00 13.02 6.60
C ASN A 66 -3.86 13.05 7.62
N SER A 67 -3.44 11.88 8.12
CA SER A 67 -2.33 11.78 9.09
C SER A 67 -0.97 12.23 8.52
N MET A 68 -0.79 12.11 7.21
CA MET A 68 0.40 12.58 6.49
C MET A 68 0.32 14.08 6.16
N GLY A 69 -0.76 14.78 6.54
CA GLY A 69 -0.98 16.18 6.19
C GLY A 69 -1.29 16.43 4.71
N ILE A 70 -1.61 15.38 3.94
CA ILE A 70 -1.85 15.47 2.51
C ILE A 70 -3.34 15.79 2.27
N LYS A 71 -3.63 17.00 1.79
CA LYS A 71 -4.97 17.43 1.39
C LYS A 71 -5.30 16.93 -0.03
N ALA A 72 -5.49 15.61 -0.17
CA ALA A 72 -5.93 15.01 -1.42
C ALA A 72 -7.42 14.62 -1.34
N HIS A 73 -8.19 14.93 -2.38
CA HIS A 73 -9.56 14.44 -2.50
C HIS A 73 -9.55 12.97 -2.94
N VAL A 74 -10.15 12.09 -2.14
CA VAL A 74 -10.30 10.66 -2.47
C VAL A 74 -11.65 10.44 -3.16
N GLU A 75 -11.62 10.24 -4.48
CA GLU A 75 -12.77 9.85 -5.27
C GLU A 75 -13.12 8.38 -5.01
N ILE A 76 -14.41 8.07 -4.85
CA ILE A 76 -14.90 6.69 -4.77
C ILE A 76 -15.46 6.31 -6.13
N ARG A 77 -14.92 5.24 -6.73
CA ARG A 77 -15.29 4.77 -8.07
C ARG A 77 -15.55 3.28 -8.06
N ARG A 78 -16.06 2.75 -9.18
CA ARG A 78 -16.26 1.30 -9.41
C ARG A 78 -15.39 0.82 -10.55
N ASP A 79 -14.82 -0.38 -10.41
CA ASP A 79 -14.13 -1.05 -11.53
C ASP A 79 -15.12 -1.75 -12.47
N SER A 80 -14.61 -2.39 -13.54
CA SER A 80 -15.44 -3.09 -14.52
C SER A 80 -16.22 -4.28 -13.95
N SER A 81 -15.89 -4.74 -12.75
CA SER A 81 -16.61 -5.76 -11.99
C SER A 81 -17.47 -5.15 -10.88
N LEU A 82 -17.77 -3.85 -10.95
CA LEU A 82 -18.58 -3.07 -10.00
C LEU A 82 -18.02 -2.98 -8.58
N ARG A 83 -16.74 -3.31 -8.36
CA ARG A 83 -16.12 -3.24 -7.03
C ARG A 83 -15.71 -1.81 -6.72
N LEU A 84 -16.03 -1.35 -5.52
CA LEU A 84 -15.64 -0.02 -5.04
C LEU A 84 -14.12 0.08 -4.82
N PHE A 85 -13.56 1.25 -5.15
CA PHE A 85 -12.21 1.63 -4.81
C PHE A 85 -12.09 3.15 -4.60
N GLY A 86 -11.12 3.53 -3.78
CA GLY A 86 -10.71 4.92 -3.58
C GLY A 86 -9.57 5.27 -4.51
N GLU A 87 -9.57 6.48 -5.04
CA GLU A 87 -8.55 6.99 -5.97
C GLU A 87 -8.12 8.42 -5.59
N ILE A 88 -6.82 8.66 -5.63
CA ILE A 88 -6.25 10.01 -5.74
C ILE A 88 -5.49 10.09 -7.05
N SER A 89 -5.58 11.25 -7.70
CA SER A 89 -4.85 11.53 -8.94
C SER A 89 -4.23 12.93 -8.89
N GLY A 90 -3.18 13.13 -9.67
CA GLY A 90 -2.52 14.42 -9.74
C GLY A 90 -1.40 14.44 -10.77
N GLU A 91 -0.87 15.64 -11.00
CA GLU A 91 0.35 15.86 -11.75
C GLU A 91 1.58 15.71 -10.85
N GLY A 92 2.73 15.40 -11.44
CA GLY A 92 3.97 15.24 -10.69
C GLY A 92 4.88 14.20 -11.32
N SER A 93 6.09 14.07 -10.78
CA SER A 93 7.06 13.12 -11.31
C SER A 93 6.70 11.69 -10.91
N LYS A 94 7.14 10.74 -11.73
CA LYS A 94 7.00 9.32 -11.44
C LYS A 94 7.61 8.93 -10.09
N THR A 95 8.76 9.52 -9.75
CA THR A 95 9.47 9.26 -8.50
C THR A 95 8.63 9.71 -7.31
N ASP A 96 8.03 10.90 -7.37
CA ASP A 96 7.16 11.41 -6.30
C ASP A 96 5.97 10.47 -6.05
N PHE A 97 5.36 9.94 -7.12
CA PHE A 97 4.27 8.98 -7.00
C PHE A 97 4.70 7.64 -6.41
N ILE A 98 5.90 7.14 -6.73
CA ILE A 98 6.43 5.90 -6.15
C ILE A 98 6.74 6.11 -4.66
N ASP A 99 7.35 7.24 -4.30
CA ASP A 99 7.67 7.58 -2.91
C ASP A 99 6.39 7.77 -2.09
N LEU A 100 5.39 8.45 -2.64
CA LEU A 100 4.08 8.59 -2.03
C LEU A 100 3.41 7.23 -1.85
N LEU A 101 3.42 6.36 -2.87
CA LEU A 101 2.86 5.02 -2.78
C LEU A 101 3.49 4.21 -1.64
N GLY A 102 4.82 4.27 -1.49
CA GLY A 102 5.57 3.58 -0.44
C GLY A 102 5.23 4.07 0.97
N LYS A 103 5.19 5.39 1.17
CA LYS A 103 4.81 5.99 2.45
C LYS A 103 3.35 5.68 2.79
N LEU A 104 2.46 5.85 1.81
CA LEU A 104 1.02 5.66 1.99
C LEU A 104 0.68 4.21 2.33
N VAL A 105 1.28 3.21 1.65
CA VAL A 105 1.01 1.80 1.99
C VAL A 105 1.46 1.46 3.42
N GLY A 106 2.54 2.09 3.89
CA GLY A 106 3.03 1.95 5.26
C GLY A 106 1.98 2.37 6.28
N VAL A 107 1.49 3.60 6.15
CA VAL A 107 0.50 4.17 7.07
C VAL A 107 -0.85 3.46 6.94
N VAL A 108 -1.30 3.14 5.72
CA VAL A 108 -2.53 2.34 5.52
C VAL A 108 -2.41 0.98 6.21
N GLY A 109 -1.27 0.29 6.05
CA GLY A 109 -1.01 -0.97 6.74
C GLY A 109 -1.07 -0.83 8.26
N GLN A 110 -0.55 0.26 8.82
CA GLN A 110 -0.65 0.55 10.27
C GLN A 110 -2.10 0.77 10.71
N VAL A 111 -2.86 1.59 9.98
CA VAL A 111 -4.29 1.85 10.28
C VAL A 111 -5.13 0.57 10.22
N LEU A 112 -4.78 -0.35 9.32
CA LEU A 112 -5.46 -1.65 9.20
C LEU A 112 -4.96 -2.70 10.21
N GLY A 113 -3.92 -2.42 11.00
CA GLY A 113 -3.32 -3.39 11.92
C GLY A 113 -2.54 -4.51 11.20
N LEU A 114 -2.09 -4.27 9.97
CA LEU A 114 -1.42 -5.23 9.08
C LEU A 114 0.11 -5.25 9.24
N GLN A 115 0.62 -4.81 10.40
CA GLN A 115 2.05 -4.94 10.66
C GLN A 115 2.40 -6.43 10.72
N SER A 116 3.38 -6.84 9.92
CA SER A 116 4.09 -8.09 10.24
C SER A 116 4.55 -7.99 11.69
N PRO A 117 4.47 -9.04 12.52
CA PRO A 117 5.26 -9.05 13.74
C PRO A 117 6.69 -8.76 13.28
N LEU A 118 7.26 -7.66 13.77
CA LEU A 118 8.69 -7.45 13.71
C LEU A 118 9.28 -8.80 14.11
N ARG A 119 10.10 -9.38 13.24
CA ARG A 119 10.92 -10.51 13.66
C ARG A 119 11.64 -10.01 14.91
N ASP A 120 11.26 -10.59 16.03
CA ASP A 120 11.95 -10.54 17.31
C ASP A 120 13.32 -11.20 17.10
N ARG A 121 14.20 -10.49 16.40
CA ARG A 121 15.61 -10.82 16.17
C ARG A 121 16.45 -9.65 16.65
N ASP A 122 16.15 -9.18 17.85
CA ASP A 122 17.06 -8.42 18.71
C ASP A 122 16.65 -8.64 20.18
N ARG A 123 16.39 -9.91 20.57
CA ARG A 123 16.72 -10.29 21.95
C ARG A 123 18.23 -10.50 21.99
N PRO A 124 19.04 -9.57 22.51
CA PRO A 124 20.37 -9.94 22.95
C PRO A 124 20.18 -11.05 23.99
N GLY A 125 20.87 -12.17 23.76
CA GLY A 125 20.86 -13.29 24.67
C GLY A 125 21.25 -12.81 26.07
N ASN A 126 20.33 -12.92 27.01
CA ASN A 126 20.68 -12.77 28.42
C ASN A 126 21.32 -14.09 28.88
N ARG A 127 22.56 -14.33 28.42
CA ARG A 127 23.54 -15.10 29.17
C ARG A 127 24.44 -14.10 29.87
N LEU A 128 24.13 -13.84 31.13
CA LEU A 128 25.16 -13.61 32.13
C LEU A 128 24.83 -14.47 33.35
N SER A 129 25.61 -15.53 33.45
CA SER A 129 26.00 -16.20 34.68
C SER A 129 26.55 -15.20 35.72
N SER A 130 26.06 -15.27 36.96
CA SER A 130 26.91 -15.32 38.17
C SER A 130 26.07 -15.66 39.42
N ILE A 131 26.32 -16.79 40.10
CA ILE A 131 27.21 -17.02 41.27
C ILE A 131 26.48 -16.86 42.64
N HIS A 132 26.60 -17.91 43.47
CA HIS A 132 26.28 -18.07 44.92
C HIS A 132 24.80 -18.07 45.34
N SER A 133 24.33 -18.97 46.20
CA SER A 133 24.96 -19.67 47.34
C SER A 133 24.79 -21.18 47.34
#